data_AF-W8E363-F1
#
_entry.id   AF-W8E363-F1
#
_cell.length_a   1.000
_cell.length_b   1.000
_cell.length_c   1.000
_cell.angle_alpha   90.00
_cell.angle_beta   90.00
_cell.angle_gamma   90.00
#
_symmetry.space_group_name_H-M   'P 1'
#
loop_
_entity.id
_entity.type
_entity.pdbx_description
1 polymer ?
#
loop_
_entity_poly.entity_id
_entity_poly.type
_entity_poly.pdbx_seq_one_letter_code
_entity_poly.pdbx_strand_id
1 'polypeptide(L)'
;MLAAGNDKGEVRVFDTEKNKCLRVYNNHQYRVGALSWNGNLVTSGSRDSVIYLSDIRQSSKYVTKFIGHRQVEYNIIFFIKFIVQIIFQKQLGSMWVQVEL
;
A
#
# COMPACT_ATOMS: atom_id res chain seq x y z
N MET A 1 8.40 -12.20 -5.37
CA MET A 1 8.37 -11.47 -4.09
C MET A 1 6.98 -11.58 -3.48
N LEU A 2 6.92 -11.65 -2.16
CA LEU A 2 5.68 -11.75 -1.39
C LEU A 2 5.65 -10.61 -0.35
N ALA A 3 4.47 -10.07 -0.05
CA ALA A 3 4.30 -9.19 1.12
C ALA A 3 3.15 -9.65 1.99
N ALA A 4 3.31 -9.50 3.30
CA ALA A 4 2.31 -9.87 4.28
C ALA A 4 2.25 -8.80 5.38
N GLY A 5 1.03 -8.45 5.78
CA GLY A 5 0.77 -7.53 6.88
C GLY A 5 0.24 -8.30 8.08
N ASN A 6 0.62 -7.90 9.30
CA ASN A 6 0.10 -8.50 10.53
C ASN A 6 -0.93 -7.60 11.23
N ASP A 7 -1.48 -8.13 12.31
CA ASP A 7 -2.44 -7.50 13.21
C ASP A 7 -1.86 -6.33 14.01
N LYS A 8 -0.53 -6.30 14.20
CA LYS A 8 0.21 -5.26 14.90
C LYS A 8 0.64 -4.08 14.01
N GLY A 9 0.29 -4.07 12.72
CA GLY A 9 0.64 -2.97 11.81
C GLY A 9 2.01 -3.13 11.12
N GLU A 10 2.65 -4.29 11.26
CA GLU A 10 3.89 -4.60 10.56
C GLU A 10 3.60 -5.14 9.16
N VAL A 11 4.34 -4.66 8.17
CA VAL A 11 4.36 -5.20 6.80
C VAL A 11 5.73 -5.80 6.54
N ARG A 12 5.78 -7.08 6.18
CA ARG A 12 6.99 -7.78 5.79
C ARG A 12 7.00 -8.04 4.30
N VAL A 13 8.16 -7.86 3.68
CA VAL A 13 8.41 -8.19 2.28
C VAL A 13 9.44 -9.31 2.23
N PHE A 14 9.11 -10.37 1.50
CA PHE A 14 9.89 -11.57 1.35
C PHE A 14 10.32 -11.79 -0.09
N ASP A 15 11.57 -12.22 -0.25
CA ASP A 15 12.05 -12.88 -1.44
C ASP A 15 11.69 -14.35 -1.35
N THR A 16 10.78 -14.79 -2.21
CA THR A 16 10.33 -16.18 -2.28
C THR A 16 11.36 -17.12 -2.89
N GLU A 17 12.26 -16.62 -3.74
CA GLU A 17 13.30 -17.43 -4.37
C GLU A 17 14.46 -17.67 -3.41
N LYS A 18 14.86 -16.62 -2.68
CA LYS A 18 15.93 -16.70 -1.68
C LYS A 18 15.44 -17.11 -0.29
N ASN A 19 14.12 -17.26 -0.14
CA ASN A 19 13.42 -17.56 1.10
C ASN A 19 13.86 -16.66 2.27
N LYS A 20 13.98 -15.35 2.02
CA LYS A 20 14.51 -14.36 2.96
C LYS A 20 13.59 -13.16 3.11
N CYS A 21 13.48 -12.63 4.32
CA CYS A 21 12.81 -11.36 4.56
C CYS A 21 13.72 -10.22 4.08
N LEU A 22 13.25 -9.44 3.11
CA LEU A 22 13.98 -8.31 2.53
C LEU A 22 13.76 -7.03 3.33
N ARG A 23 12.51 -6.76 3.73
CA ARG A 23 12.12 -5.53 4.41
C ARG A 23 11.06 -5.79 5.44
N VAL A 24 11.07 -4.96 6.47
CA VAL A 24 10.04 -4.88 7.51
C VAL A 24 9.68 -3.41 7.70
N TYR A 25 8.40 -3.09 7.54
CA TYR A 25 7.84 -1.76 7.72
C TYR A 25 6.94 -1.77 8.96
N ASN A 26 7.32 -0.98 9.97
CA ASN A 26 6.59 -0.82 11.22
C ASN A 26 6.02 0.59 11.31
N ASN A 27 5.18 0.92 10.33
CA ASN A 27 4.68 2.27 10.12
C ASN A 27 3.23 2.43 10.57
N HIS A 28 2.44 1.35 10.54
CA HIS A 28 1.03 1.40 10.92
C HIS A 28 0.85 1.19 12.42
N GLN A 29 -0.17 1.84 12.98
CA GLN A 29 -0.53 1.71 14.40
C GLN A 29 -1.52 0.55 14.65
N TYR A 30 -2.24 0.11 13.63
CA TYR A 30 -3.21 -0.98 13.72
C TYR A 30 -2.98 -2.02 12.62
N ARG A 31 -3.71 -3.13 12.72
CA ARG A 31 -3.81 -4.19 11.70
C ARG A 31 -3.77 -3.64 10.28
N VAL A 32 -2.83 -4.16 9.50
CA VAL A 32 -2.81 -3.94 8.05
C VAL A 32 -3.96 -4.73 7.44
N GLY A 33 -4.96 -4.02 6.93
CA GLY A 33 -6.17 -4.61 6.40
C GLY A 33 -6.07 -4.97 4.92
N ALA A 34 -5.18 -4.30 4.20
CA ALA A 34 -4.99 -4.52 2.79
C ALA A 34 -3.58 -4.08 2.32
N LEU A 35 -3.09 -4.77 1.31
CA LEU A 35 -1.77 -4.58 0.69
C LEU A 35 -1.91 -4.69 -0.82
N SER A 36 -1.14 -3.89 -1.55
CA SER A 36 -1.04 -3.99 -3.01
C SER A 36 0.38 -3.71 -3.50
N TRP A 37 0.71 -4.27 -4.66
CA TRP A 37 2.02 -4.18 -5.30
C TRP A 37 1.91 -3.60 -6.69
N ASN A 38 2.85 -2.72 -7.04
CA ASN A 38 3.11 -2.29 -8.41
C ASN A 38 4.63 -2.26 -8.66
N GLY A 39 5.16 -3.33 -9.25
CA GLY A 39 6.60 -3.49 -9.45
C GLY A 39 7.36 -3.49 -8.12
N ASN A 40 8.16 -2.45 -7.88
CA ASN A 40 8.93 -2.28 -6.63
C ASN A 40 8.20 -1.46 -5.56
N LEU A 41 7.00 -0.97 -5.87
CA LEU A 41 6.18 -0.19 -4.96
C LEU A 41 5.21 -1.09 -4.19
N VAL A 42 5.21 -0.95 -2.87
CA VAL A 42 4.30 -1.60 -1.95
C VAL A 42 3.41 -0.54 -1.34
N THR A 43 2.11 -0.73 -1.45
CA THR A 43 1.11 0.11 -0.81
C THR A 43 0.45 -0.67 0.31
N SER A 44 0.37 -0.08 1.49
CA SER A 44 -0.18 -0.68 2.70
C SER A 44 -1.23 0.24 3.32
N GLY A 45 -2.38 -0.33 3.70
CA GLY A 45 -3.49 0.39 4.32
C GLY A 45 -3.92 -0.27 5.62
N SER A 46 -4.17 0.55 6.64
CA SER A 46 -4.57 0.12 7.98
C SER A 46 -5.79 0.87 8.48
N ARG A 47 -6.35 0.40 9.60
CA ARG A 47 -7.43 1.06 10.34
C ARG A 47 -6.97 2.36 11.03
N ASP A 48 -5.68 2.68 11.01
CA ASP A 48 -5.14 3.97 11.48
C ASP A 48 -5.51 5.15 10.56
N SER A 49 -6.31 4.91 9.52
CA SER A 49 -6.68 5.90 8.52
C SER A 49 -5.49 6.45 7.74
N VAL A 50 -4.38 5.71 7.72
CA VAL A 50 -3.15 6.03 7.00
C VAL A 50 -2.89 5.00 5.91
N ILE A 51 -2.40 5.48 4.78
CA ILE A 51 -1.84 4.63 3.73
C ILE A 51 -0.37 4.99 3.54
N TYR A 52 0.49 3.97 3.53
CA TYR A 52 1.90 4.11 3.22
C TYR A 52 2.20 3.53 1.84
N LEU A 53 2.87 4.33 1.02
CA LEU A 53 3.52 3.90 -0.21
C LEU A 53 5.02 3.78 0.06
N SER A 54 5.60 2.62 -0.23
CA SER A 54 7.02 2.33 0.01
C SER A 54 7.67 1.74 -1.24
N ASP A 55 8.88 2.18 -1.60
CA ASP A 55 9.70 1.54 -2.63
C ASP A 55 10.72 0.62 -1.93
N ILE A 56 10.73 -0.66 -2.31
CA ILE A 56 11.57 -1.69 -1.69
C ILE A 56 13.07 -1.41 -1.90
N ARG A 57 13.40 -0.74 -3.01
CA ARG A 57 14.78 -0.38 -3.38
C ARG A 57 15.31 0.76 -2.55
N GLN A 58 14.42 1.62 -2.03
CA GLN A 58 14.82 2.72 -1.17
C GLN A 58 15.01 2.24 0.26
N SER A 59 15.96 2.86 0.96
CA SER A 59 16.17 2.59 2.39
C SER A 59 15.16 3.31 3.29
N SER A 60 14.37 4.23 2.73
CA SER A 60 13.34 4.94 3.51
C SER A 60 12.25 3.99 3.99
N LYS A 61 11.67 4.30 5.15
CA LYS A 61 10.53 3.56 5.71
C LYS A 61 9.27 3.68 4.84
N TYR A 62 9.12 4.80 4.13
CA TYR A 62 8.07 5.04 3.13
C TYR A 62 8.50 6.14 2.16
N VAL A 63 7.91 6.15 0.97
CA VAL A 63 8.03 7.21 -0.05
C VAL A 63 6.98 8.28 0.23
N THR A 64 5.74 7.88 0.52
CA THR A 64 4.64 8.81 0.77
C THR A 64 3.69 8.26 1.82
N LYS A 65 3.18 9.17 2.65
CA LYS A 65 2.13 8.91 3.64
C LYS A 65 0.89 9.67 3.23
N PHE A 66 -0.23 8.97 3.10
CA PHE A 66 -1.54 9.55 2.84
C PHE A 66 -2.36 9.48 4.12
N ILE A 67 -2.95 10.61 4.53
CA ILE A 67 -3.77 10.76 5.73
C ILE A 67 -5.11 11.32 5.28
N GLY A 68 -6.21 10.73 5.72
CA GLY A 68 -7.54 11.27 5.39
C GLY A 68 -8.66 10.23 5.24
N HIS A 69 -8.38 8.95 5.48
CA HIS A 69 -9.40 7.91 5.39
C HIS A 69 -10.35 7.99 6.60
N ARG A 70 -11.36 8.85 6.54
CA ARG A 70 -12.41 8.90 7.58
C ARG A 70 -13.17 7.57 7.53
N GLN A 71 -13.26 6.91 8.69
CA GLN A 71 -13.88 5.59 8.92
C GLN A 71 -15.40 5.64 8.70
N VAL A 72 -15.85 5.98 7.51
CA VAL A 72 -17.27 5.96 7.15
C VAL A 72 -17.46 4.80 6.17
N GLU A 73 -17.68 3.63 6.77
CA GLU A 73 -18.48 2.50 6.27
C GLU A 73 -18.11 1.70 5.02
N TYR A 74 -17.07 2.01 4.25
CA TYR A 74 -16.75 1.18 3.07
C TYR A 74 -15.45 0.36 3.24
N ASN A 75 -15.61 -0.95 3.13
CA ASN A 75 -14.58 -2.00 3.21
C ASN A 75 -13.21 -1.53 2.68
N ILE A 76 -12.16 -1.70 3.51
CA ILE A 76 -10.76 -1.30 3.21
C ILE A 76 -10.23 -1.86 1.88
N ILE A 77 -10.84 -2.96 1.39
CA ILE A 77 -10.59 -3.63 0.12
C ILE A 77 -11.07 -2.82 -1.09
N PHE A 78 -12.22 -2.14 -0.98
CA PHE A 78 -12.75 -1.28 -2.05
C PHE A 78 -11.88 -0.03 -2.23
N PHE A 79 -11.25 0.42 -1.14
CA PHE A 79 -10.41 1.61 -1.10
C PHE A 79 -8.97 1.38 -1.61
N ILE A 80 -8.39 0.18 -1.41
CA ILE A 80 -7.12 -0.20 -2.07
C ILE A 80 -7.29 -0.34 -3.58
N LYS A 81 -8.43 -0.84 -4.07
CA LYS A 81 -8.72 -0.81 -5.52
C LYS A 81 -8.69 0.63 -6.07
N PHE A 82 -9.24 1.59 -5.33
CA PHE A 82 -9.23 3.01 -5.72
C PHE A 82 -7.81 3.63 -5.68
N ILE A 83 -7.00 3.30 -4.67
CA ILE A 83 -5.60 3.78 -4.57
C ILE A 83 -4.70 3.13 -5.64
N VAL A 84 -4.86 1.84 -5.92
CA VAL A 84 -4.14 1.14 -7.00
C VAL A 84 -4.50 1.72 -8.36
N GLN A 85 -5.77 2.08 -8.58
CA GLN A 85 -6.21 2.79 -9.78
C GLN A 85 -5.48 4.14 -9.93
N ILE A 86 -5.34 4.93 -8.85
CA ILE A 86 -4.64 6.23 -8.88
C ILE A 86 -3.13 6.04 -9.15
N ILE A 87 -2.50 5.01 -8.58
CA ILE A 87 -1.09 4.71 -8.84
C ILE A 87 -0.88 4.26 -10.30
N PHE A 88 -1.83 3.49 -10.88
CA PHE A 88 -1.81 3.11 -12.30
C PHE A 88 -2.01 4.32 -13.23
N GLN A 89 -2.88 5.26 -12.86
CA GLN A 89 -3.15 6.49 -13.64
C GLN A 89 -1.93 7.42 -13.71
N LYS A 90 -1.02 7.40 -12.71
CA LYS A 90 0.24 8.17 -12.78
C LYS A 90 1.28 7.61 -13.75
N GLN A 91 1.15 6.36 -14.20
CA GLN A 91 1.99 5.81 -15.29
C GLN A 91 1.48 6.21 -16.68
N LEU A 92 0.20 6.54 -16.82
CA LEU A 92 -0.42 7.12 -18.01
C LEU A 92 -0.48 8.65 -17.86
N GLY A 93 0.69 9.29 -17.73
CA GLY A 93 0.73 10.73 -17.90
C GLY A 93 0.19 11.08 -19.30
N SER A 94 -0.98 11.74 -19.36
CA SER A 94 -1.51 12.57 -20.47
C SER A 94 -2.92 12.26 -21.02
N MET A 95 -3.83 11.58 -20.32
CA MET A 95 -5.24 11.66 -20.73
C MET A 95 -6.20 11.49 -19.55
N TRP A 96 -6.81 12.60 -19.12
CA TRP A 96 -7.95 12.59 -18.22
C TRP A 96 -9.11 11.89 -18.93
N VAL A 97 -9.48 10.68 -18.49
CA VAL A 97 -10.79 10.12 -18.80
C VAL A 97 -11.58 10.08 -17.51
N GLN A 98 -12.49 11.04 -17.41
CA GLN A 98 -13.56 11.06 -16.44
C GLN A 98 -14.45 9.84 -16.73
N VAL A 99 -14.56 8.91 -15.78
CA VAL A 99 -15.59 7.86 -15.84
C VAL A 99 -16.46 8.03 -14.60
N GLU A 100 -17.60 8.69 -14.81
CA GLU A 100 -18.78 8.53 -13.99
C GLU A 100 -19.33 7.10 -14.18
N LEU A 101 -19.70 6.45 -13.08
CA LEU A 101 -21.07 6.00 -12.81
C LEU A 101 -21.31 6.02 -11.29
#